data_AF-A0A4R0REW1-F1
#
_entry.id   AF-A0A4R0REW1-F1
#
_cell.length_a   1.000
_cell.length_b   1.000
_cell.length_c   1.000
_cell.angle_alpha   90.00
_cell.angle_beta   90.00
_cell.angle_gamma   90.00
#
_symmetry.space_group_name_H-M   'P 1'
#
loop_
_entity.id
_entity.type
_entity.pdbx_description
1 polymer ?
#
loop_
_entity_poly.entity_id
_entity_poly.type
_entity_poly.pdbx_seq_one_letter_code
_entity_poly.pdbx_strand_id
1 'polypeptide(L)'
;MSHNDQGTAGMAFASLPLEICLYILTFASGRDAINLLSTCRLYRSLVSNESLWRELCSRYGVHDLTAFQLHPGRTFFSVYTQLLHTYGPLLGLWASDDPFLGTVVEFRVLVECREAGWEGIVGEVWNFRQPSTQRGPILPDYYQFMSFPLPPLHHNGEADNGVSLTRNGVMMPTWTVHLSLTGDGPSTIDMCASGSGIRLNAPHRQAYYAYPVPEGQYHPNLHPTFPPPSLRHLWHDEARMPPMSLHHEEAVNHITLAPNMQWEPDFDFIPIFFAAPANSADEPSPTSISILPPPDRVEQFESLLSPWRHTDTFITDVFRHTQLTRRDATNLQAPQDHFFAIAATNLKPSPAPHSSSEDWSPRVLQGLWVGTCSTRETMVFCLKWEDEGADSEVQAWKVTGNCFVPRGAMAWKFGTTIPVPPAQNAVVLADLGIGLDDAIVTQLKMFRGVGVVSDEGFVESTHALLQLTVVIMNENFIRIHWTDGHETHHLSSYRRYPGRDIASEIVLHPERKLKIRRPKPFSFV
;
A
#
# COMPACT_ATOMS: atom_id res chain seq x y z
N MET A 1 52.44 52.19 -11.33
CA MET A 1 51.87 50.84 -11.43
C MET A 1 50.59 50.80 -10.62
N SER A 2 49.49 51.23 -11.23
CA SER A 2 48.14 51.15 -10.68
C SER A 2 47.55 49.80 -11.09
N HIS A 3 47.45 48.87 -10.14
CA HIS A 3 46.77 47.60 -10.36
C HIS A 3 45.28 47.88 -10.58
N ASN A 4 44.82 47.66 -11.81
CA ASN A 4 43.42 47.52 -12.16
C ASN A 4 42.90 46.24 -11.50
N ASP A 5 42.33 46.37 -10.30
CA ASP A 5 41.37 45.38 -9.78
C ASP A 5 40.10 45.52 -10.62
N GLN A 6 40.10 44.89 -11.80
CA GLN A 6 38.86 44.48 -12.44
C GLN A 6 38.28 43.35 -11.60
N GLY A 7 37.65 43.73 -10.48
CA GLY A 7 36.84 42.83 -9.69
C GLY A 7 35.82 42.21 -10.61
N THR A 8 35.94 40.89 -10.80
CA THR A 8 34.88 40.06 -11.33
C THR A 8 33.68 40.25 -10.40
N ALA A 9 32.80 41.19 -10.77
CA ALA A 9 31.52 41.36 -10.10
C ALA A 9 30.74 40.08 -10.33
N GLY A 10 30.92 39.11 -9.42
CA GLY A 10 30.15 37.88 -9.42
C GLY A 10 28.69 38.25 -9.43
N MET A 11 27.96 37.79 -10.45
CA MET A 11 26.52 37.98 -10.51
C MET A 11 25.93 37.39 -9.23
N ALA A 12 25.44 38.27 -8.36
CA ALA A 12 24.80 37.85 -7.13
C ALA A 12 23.49 37.15 -7.49
N PHE A 13 23.10 36.12 -6.75
CA PHE A 13 21.82 35.44 -6.97
C PHE A 13 20.62 36.43 -6.95
N ALA A 14 20.75 37.52 -6.19
CA ALA A 14 19.78 38.62 -6.14
C ALA A 14 19.65 39.45 -7.43
N SER A 15 20.57 39.30 -8.39
CA SER A 15 20.47 39.94 -9.71
C SER A 15 19.76 39.08 -10.75
N LEU A 16 19.34 37.86 -10.40
CA LEU A 16 18.57 37.02 -11.31
C LEU A 16 17.14 37.58 -11.51
N PRO A 17 16.59 37.48 -12.73
CA PRO A 17 15.17 37.76 -12.96
C PRO A 17 14.28 36.87 -12.08
N LEU A 18 13.14 37.42 -11.67
CA LEU A 18 12.22 36.77 -10.73
C LEU A 18 11.75 35.40 -11.22
N GLU A 19 11.51 35.29 -12.52
CA GLU A 19 11.06 34.09 -13.22
C GLU A 19 12.09 32.97 -13.12
N ILE A 20 13.38 33.32 -13.21
CA ILE A 20 14.48 32.36 -13.07
C ILE A 20 14.58 31.89 -11.61
N CYS A 21 14.43 32.78 -10.64
CA CYS A 21 14.38 32.39 -9.23
C CYS A 21 13.21 31.44 -8.95
N LEU A 22 12.02 31.72 -9.48
CA LEU A 22 10.85 30.85 -9.34
C LEU A 22 11.10 29.48 -9.99
N TYR A 23 11.69 29.45 -11.18
CA TYR A 23 12.07 28.21 -11.85
C TYR A 23 13.11 27.41 -11.06
N ILE A 24 14.13 28.05 -10.48
CA ILE A 24 15.10 27.36 -9.62
C ILE A 24 14.40 26.76 -8.39
N LEU A 25 13.46 27.50 -7.80
CA LEU A 25 12.67 27.03 -6.66
C LEU A 25 11.78 25.83 -6.99
N THR A 26 11.39 25.62 -8.25
CA THR A 26 10.64 24.41 -8.65
C THR A 26 11.47 23.14 -8.58
N PHE A 27 12.79 23.22 -8.40
CA PHE A 27 13.67 22.07 -8.14
C PHE A 27 14.00 21.87 -6.67
N ALA A 28 13.73 22.86 -5.81
CA ALA A 28 14.01 22.80 -4.39
C ALA A 28 12.97 21.96 -3.63
N SER A 29 13.35 21.34 -2.51
CA SER A 29 12.36 20.81 -1.55
C SER A 29 11.53 21.97 -0.96
N GLY A 30 10.34 21.70 -0.44
CA GLY A 30 9.54 22.75 0.21
C GLY A 30 10.29 23.43 1.36
N ARG A 31 11.06 22.65 2.12
CA ARG A 31 11.91 23.14 3.21
C ARG A 31 12.99 24.09 2.70
N ASP A 32 13.71 23.70 1.65
CA ASP A 32 14.78 24.53 1.08
C ASP A 32 14.22 25.78 0.40
N ALA A 33 13.07 25.67 -0.25
CA ALA A 33 12.33 26.80 -0.79
C ALA A 33 12.00 27.80 0.32
N ILE A 34 11.39 27.37 1.43
CA ILE A 34 11.05 28.26 2.55
C ILE A 34 12.30 28.88 3.18
N ASN A 35 13.38 28.11 3.36
CA ASN A 35 14.64 28.62 3.88
C ASN A 35 15.21 29.72 2.97
N LEU A 36 15.21 29.49 1.65
CA LEU A 36 15.67 30.48 0.68
C LEU A 36 14.78 31.73 0.69
N LEU A 37 13.47 31.56 0.67
CA LEU A 37 12.48 32.65 0.73
C LEU A 37 12.62 33.49 2.01
N SER A 38 13.14 32.90 3.09
CA SER A 38 13.32 33.58 4.38
C SER A 38 14.60 34.41 4.48
N THR A 39 15.52 34.29 3.52
CA THR A 39 16.87 34.92 3.60
C THR A 39 16.86 36.43 3.41
N CYS A 40 15.96 37.00 2.60
CA CYS A 40 15.90 38.44 2.35
C CYS A 40 14.46 38.93 2.05
N ARG A 41 14.24 40.25 2.13
CA ARG A 41 12.90 40.84 1.90
C ARG A 41 12.38 40.61 0.49
N LEU A 42 13.26 40.60 -0.51
CA LEU A 42 12.90 40.37 -1.91
C LEU A 42 12.37 38.94 -2.11
N TYR A 43 13.01 37.93 -1.55
CA TYR A 43 12.51 36.56 -1.67
C TYR A 43 11.33 36.31 -0.75
N ARG A 44 11.25 37.00 0.38
CA ARG A 44 10.09 36.89 1.25
C ARG A 44 8.80 37.36 0.57
N SER A 45 8.86 38.32 -0.35
CA SER A 45 7.68 38.73 -1.13
C SER A 45 7.21 37.65 -2.11
N LEU A 46 8.08 36.73 -2.52
CA LEU A 46 7.71 35.58 -3.37
C LEU A 46 6.88 34.52 -2.63
N VAL A 47 6.83 34.55 -1.30
CA VAL A 47 5.96 33.65 -0.51
C VAL A 47 4.48 33.83 -0.91
N SER A 48 4.08 35.02 -1.37
CA SER A 48 2.72 35.25 -1.86
C SER A 48 2.47 34.79 -3.30
N ASN A 49 3.48 34.21 -3.98
CA ASN A 49 3.33 33.76 -5.36
C ASN A 49 2.72 32.35 -5.42
N GLU A 50 1.45 32.28 -5.80
CA GLU A 50 0.70 31.02 -5.91
C GLU A 50 1.25 30.03 -6.95
N SER A 51 1.98 30.48 -7.97
CA SER A 51 2.53 29.58 -8.99
C SER A 51 3.62 28.68 -8.42
N LEU A 52 4.41 29.20 -7.48
CA LEU A 52 5.41 28.41 -6.75
C LEU A 52 4.73 27.29 -5.94
N TRP A 53 3.71 27.66 -5.16
CA TRP A 53 3.01 26.71 -4.30
C TRP A 53 2.21 25.70 -5.10
N ARG A 54 1.62 26.10 -6.23
CA ARG A 54 1.00 25.17 -7.19
C ARG A 54 1.98 24.13 -7.67
N GLU A 55 3.21 24.52 -7.99
CA GLU A 55 4.23 23.58 -8.43
C GLU A 55 4.72 22.65 -7.30
N LEU A 56 4.79 23.15 -6.06
CA LEU A 56 5.07 22.29 -4.92
C LEU A 56 3.90 21.32 -4.61
N CYS A 57 2.66 21.76 -4.78
CA CYS A 57 1.44 20.95 -4.68
C CYS A 57 1.34 19.91 -5.80
N SER A 58 1.78 20.23 -7.03
CA SER A 58 1.68 19.36 -8.21
C SER A 58 2.47 18.07 -8.02
N ARG A 59 3.56 18.10 -7.24
CA ARG A 59 4.35 16.92 -6.83
C ARG A 59 3.53 15.89 -6.05
N TYR A 60 2.47 16.34 -5.39
CA TYR A 60 1.51 15.52 -4.65
C TYR A 60 0.23 15.25 -5.45
N GLY A 61 0.24 15.52 -6.77
CA GLY A 61 -0.92 15.34 -7.66
C GLY A 61 -1.99 16.44 -7.55
N VAL A 62 -1.72 17.52 -6.82
CA VAL A 62 -2.66 18.64 -6.64
C VAL A 62 -2.33 19.74 -7.66
N HIS A 63 -2.97 19.67 -8.83
CA HIS A 63 -2.79 20.64 -9.92
C HIS A 63 -3.74 21.84 -9.86
N ASP A 64 -4.88 21.67 -9.20
CA ASP A 64 -5.88 22.69 -8.96
C ASP A 64 -6.45 22.58 -7.53
N LEU A 65 -7.32 23.52 -7.16
CA LEU A 65 -7.93 23.56 -5.82
C LEU A 65 -9.34 22.96 -5.80
N THR A 66 -9.74 22.17 -6.80
CA THR A 66 -11.11 21.60 -6.86
C THR A 66 -11.43 20.69 -5.67
N ALA A 67 -10.45 19.94 -5.18
CA ALA A 67 -10.55 19.13 -3.96
C ALA A 67 -10.65 19.97 -2.67
N PHE A 68 -10.34 21.27 -2.72
CA PHE A 68 -10.25 22.17 -1.55
C PHE A 68 -11.19 23.38 -1.70
N GLN A 69 -12.42 23.12 -2.14
CA GLN A 69 -13.44 24.17 -2.34
C GLN A 69 -14.48 24.23 -1.22
N LEU A 70 -14.37 23.39 -0.18
CA LEU A 70 -15.35 23.38 0.88
C LEU A 70 -15.35 24.72 1.64
N HIS A 71 -14.17 25.25 1.89
CA HIS A 71 -14.00 26.56 2.51
C HIS A 71 -13.56 27.60 1.47
N PRO A 72 -14.19 28.80 1.44
CA PRO A 72 -13.78 29.85 0.51
C PRO A 72 -12.40 30.40 0.88
N GLY A 73 -11.66 30.89 -0.12
CA GLY A 73 -10.38 31.58 0.08
C GLY A 73 -9.16 30.66 0.20
N ARG A 74 -9.29 29.36 -0.08
CA ARG A 74 -8.15 28.45 -0.16
C ARG A 74 -7.18 28.89 -1.25
N THR A 75 -5.91 28.76 -0.93
CA THR A 75 -4.78 29.00 -1.82
C THR A 75 -3.85 27.78 -1.81
N PHE A 76 -3.04 27.59 -2.86
CA PHE A 76 -2.03 26.54 -2.87
C PHE A 76 -1.05 26.71 -1.71
N PHE A 77 -0.71 27.94 -1.34
CA PHE A 77 0.09 28.21 -0.15
C PHE A 77 -0.55 27.60 1.11
N SER A 78 -1.84 27.84 1.34
CA SER A 78 -2.55 27.32 2.51
C SER A 78 -2.61 25.79 2.50
N VAL A 79 -2.94 25.18 1.36
CA VAL A 79 -3.02 23.71 1.20
C VAL A 79 -1.65 23.08 1.41
N TYR A 80 -0.60 23.65 0.82
CA TYR A 80 0.75 23.13 0.97
C TYR A 80 1.22 23.19 2.41
N THR A 81 1.17 24.37 3.02
CA THR A 81 1.77 24.59 4.34
C THR A 81 0.99 23.95 5.49
N GLN A 82 -0.34 23.82 5.37
CA GLN A 82 -1.18 23.28 6.44
C GLN A 82 -1.42 21.77 6.31
N LEU A 83 -1.25 21.18 5.13
CA LEU A 83 -1.58 19.78 4.86
C LEU A 83 -0.46 19.03 4.13
N LEU A 84 -0.14 19.42 2.90
CA LEU A 84 0.71 18.59 2.03
C LEU A 84 2.18 18.55 2.46
N HIS A 85 2.71 19.61 3.05
CA HIS A 85 4.09 19.62 3.54
C HIS A 85 4.32 18.53 4.61
N THR A 86 3.35 18.37 5.51
CA THR A 86 3.45 17.41 6.63
C THR A 86 2.99 16.02 6.23
N TYR A 87 1.86 15.92 5.53
CA TYR A 87 1.16 14.66 5.27
C TYR A 87 1.13 14.26 3.79
N GLY A 88 1.49 15.16 2.88
CA GLY A 88 1.58 14.85 1.44
C GLY A 88 2.53 13.68 1.13
N PRO A 89 3.66 13.49 1.84
CA PRO A 89 4.50 12.30 1.66
C PRO A 89 3.75 10.98 1.88
N LEU A 90 2.70 10.96 2.71
CA LEU A 90 1.89 9.75 2.92
C LEU A 90 1.11 9.31 1.67
N LEU A 91 0.88 10.20 0.70
CA LEU A 91 0.02 9.92 -0.44
C LEU A 91 0.51 8.71 -1.26
N GLY A 92 -0.43 7.86 -1.66
CA GLY A 92 -0.19 6.63 -2.41
C GLY A 92 -0.49 5.36 -1.61
N LEU A 93 -0.04 4.22 -2.15
CA LEU A 93 -0.28 2.90 -1.57
C LEU A 93 0.85 2.51 -0.62
N TRP A 94 0.46 1.76 0.42
CA TRP A 94 1.36 1.17 1.40
C TRP A 94 0.93 -0.26 1.71
N ALA A 95 1.88 -1.16 1.93
CA ALA A 95 1.63 -2.55 2.30
C ALA A 95 2.16 -2.84 3.69
N SER A 96 1.37 -3.52 4.53
CA SER A 96 1.77 -3.91 5.87
C SER A 96 2.70 -5.11 5.88
N ASP A 97 3.54 -5.20 6.90
CA ASP A 97 4.32 -6.39 7.21
C ASP A 97 3.61 -7.38 8.15
N ASP A 98 2.28 -7.51 8.11
CA ASP A 98 1.59 -8.55 8.87
C ASP A 98 1.97 -9.98 8.41
N PRO A 99 2.57 -10.85 9.25
CA PRO A 99 3.28 -12.11 8.96
C PRO A 99 2.62 -13.16 8.05
N PHE A 100 1.38 -13.00 7.59
CA PHE A 100 0.81 -13.89 6.58
C PHE A 100 -0.09 -13.16 5.59
N LEU A 101 -1.04 -12.41 6.13
CA LEU A 101 -2.11 -11.81 5.37
C LEU A 101 -1.59 -10.56 4.68
N GLY A 102 -0.88 -9.69 5.41
CA GLY A 102 -0.59 -8.35 4.92
C GLY A 102 -1.88 -7.56 4.65
N THR A 103 -1.72 -6.25 4.55
CA THR A 103 -2.82 -5.32 4.32
C THR A 103 -2.35 -4.22 3.39
N VAL A 104 -3.24 -3.74 2.52
CA VAL A 104 -2.96 -2.55 1.71
C VAL A 104 -3.75 -1.38 2.26
N VAL A 105 -3.08 -0.26 2.49
CA VAL A 105 -3.71 1.02 2.79
C VAL A 105 -3.35 2.04 1.71
N GLU A 106 -4.26 2.98 1.49
CA GLU A 106 -4.10 4.08 0.55
C GLU A 106 -4.32 5.40 1.27
N PHE A 107 -3.39 6.35 1.10
CA PHE A 107 -3.64 7.74 1.45
C PHE A 107 -3.84 8.55 0.18
N ARG A 108 -4.88 9.39 0.15
CA ARG A 108 -5.19 10.22 -1.02
C ARG A 108 -5.77 11.57 -0.63
N VAL A 109 -5.72 12.51 -1.56
CA VAL A 109 -6.48 13.76 -1.44
C VAL A 109 -7.97 13.47 -1.64
N LEU A 110 -8.79 13.99 -0.74
CA LEU A 110 -10.24 13.85 -0.80
C LEU A 110 -10.82 14.81 -1.83
N VAL A 111 -11.19 14.29 -3.00
CA VAL A 111 -11.79 15.07 -4.10
C VAL A 111 -13.25 15.44 -3.81
N GLU A 112 -13.93 14.64 -2.99
CA GLU A 112 -15.39 14.68 -2.77
C GLU A 112 -15.77 15.52 -1.55
N CYS A 113 -15.04 16.61 -1.32
CA CYS A 113 -15.09 17.35 -0.06
C CYS A 113 -16.50 17.85 0.34
N ARG A 114 -17.35 18.16 -0.66
CA ARG A 114 -18.73 18.62 -0.41
C ARG A 114 -19.63 17.53 0.14
N GLU A 115 -19.45 16.30 -0.32
CA GLU A 115 -20.25 15.16 0.12
C GLU A 115 -19.76 14.68 1.48
N ALA A 116 -18.44 14.64 1.68
CA ALA A 116 -17.84 14.28 2.95
C ALA A 116 -18.03 15.36 4.04
N GLY A 117 -18.22 16.63 3.67
CA GLY A 117 -18.33 17.73 4.62
C GLY A 117 -16.99 18.18 5.21
N TRP A 118 -15.87 17.69 4.67
CA TRP A 118 -14.51 18.12 5.00
C TRP A 118 -13.60 18.01 3.77
N GLU A 119 -12.46 18.68 3.75
CA GLU A 119 -11.46 18.62 2.68
C GLU A 119 -10.10 18.28 3.29
N GLY A 120 -9.24 17.49 2.62
CA GLY A 120 -7.98 17.05 3.22
C GLY A 120 -7.41 15.77 2.60
N ILE A 121 -6.66 15.02 3.42
CA ILE A 121 -6.16 13.68 3.07
C ILE A 121 -6.98 12.64 3.82
N VAL A 122 -7.35 11.55 3.14
CA VAL A 122 -8.01 10.40 3.74
C VAL A 122 -7.09 9.18 3.67
N GLY A 123 -7.04 8.40 4.75
CA GLY A 123 -6.42 7.09 4.83
C GLY A 123 -7.48 6.00 4.82
N GLU A 124 -7.40 5.09 3.85
CA GLU A 124 -8.35 4.00 3.64
C GLU A 124 -7.64 2.65 3.60
N VAL A 125 -8.27 1.63 4.17
CA VAL A 125 -7.83 0.24 4.06
C VAL A 125 -8.54 -0.43 2.90
N TRP A 126 -7.82 -1.25 2.15
CA TRP A 126 -8.38 -2.11 1.12
C TRP A 126 -9.03 -3.33 1.76
N ASN A 127 -10.29 -3.57 1.41
CA ASN A 127 -11.03 -4.72 1.90
C ASN A 127 -11.64 -5.50 0.73
N PHE A 128 -11.41 -6.80 0.70
CA PHE A 128 -11.93 -7.68 -0.34
C PHE A 128 -13.13 -8.44 0.19
N ARG A 129 -14.34 -8.17 -0.35
CA ARG A 129 -15.52 -8.95 0.03
C ARG A 129 -15.33 -10.42 -0.33
N GLN A 130 -15.83 -11.31 0.53
CA GLN A 130 -15.98 -12.71 0.16
C GLN A 130 -16.85 -12.81 -1.11
N PRO A 131 -16.39 -13.51 -2.16
CA PRO A 131 -17.17 -13.66 -3.38
C PRO A 131 -18.39 -14.53 -3.07
N SER A 132 -19.58 -13.92 -3.03
CA SER A 132 -20.82 -14.67 -2.80
C SER A 132 -21.16 -15.58 -4.00
N THR A 133 -20.79 -15.19 -5.23
CA THR A 133 -21.06 -15.95 -6.46
C THR A 133 -20.17 -15.61 -7.67
N GLN A 134 -19.42 -14.50 -7.66
CA GLN A 134 -18.66 -14.05 -8.83
C GLN A 134 -17.41 -14.90 -9.08
N ARG A 135 -17.22 -15.31 -10.34
CA ARG A 135 -15.99 -15.97 -10.80
C ARG A 135 -14.98 -14.91 -11.24
N GLY A 136 -13.97 -14.65 -10.42
CA GLY A 136 -12.81 -13.82 -10.76
C GLY A 136 -12.39 -12.85 -9.66
N PRO A 137 -11.22 -12.19 -9.83
CA PRO A 137 -10.69 -11.26 -8.86
C PRO A 137 -11.59 -10.02 -8.75
N ILE A 138 -11.94 -9.67 -7.52
CA ILE A 138 -12.78 -8.51 -7.20
C ILE A 138 -11.85 -7.34 -6.85
N LEU A 139 -12.20 -6.13 -7.28
CA LEU A 139 -11.48 -4.93 -6.83
C LEU A 139 -11.78 -4.65 -5.34
N PRO A 140 -10.86 -4.02 -4.60
CA PRO A 140 -11.09 -3.74 -3.19
C PRO A 140 -12.26 -2.76 -3.02
N ASP A 141 -13.01 -2.91 -1.94
CA ASP A 141 -13.71 -1.80 -1.31
C ASP A 141 -12.69 -0.99 -0.49
N TYR A 142 -13.00 0.27 -0.23
CA TYR A 142 -12.15 1.18 0.53
C TYR A 142 -12.88 1.61 1.81
N TYR A 143 -12.26 1.37 2.96
CA TYR A 143 -12.83 1.79 4.25
C TYR A 143 -11.94 2.84 4.89
N GLN A 144 -12.48 4.02 5.12
CA GLN A 144 -11.77 5.11 5.79
C GLN A 144 -11.43 4.69 7.23
N PHE A 145 -10.16 4.74 7.61
CA PHE A 145 -9.73 4.52 9.00
C PHE A 145 -9.16 5.80 9.63
N MET A 146 -8.70 6.74 8.80
CA MET A 146 -8.07 7.98 9.25
C MET A 146 -8.36 9.13 8.28
N SER A 147 -8.41 10.34 8.81
CA SER A 147 -8.49 11.58 8.03
C SER A 147 -7.54 12.64 8.58
N PHE A 148 -7.05 13.48 7.67
CA PHE A 148 -6.28 14.68 7.94
C PHE A 148 -7.05 15.84 7.34
N PRO A 149 -8.05 16.37 8.06
CA PRO A 149 -8.82 17.50 7.56
C PRO A 149 -7.91 18.72 7.39
N LEU A 150 -8.27 19.62 6.48
CA LEU A 150 -7.68 20.94 6.34
C LEU A 150 -8.56 21.93 7.11
N PRO A 151 -8.01 22.68 8.09
CA PRO A 151 -8.82 23.45 9.02
C PRO A 151 -9.43 24.66 8.33
N PRO A 152 -10.64 25.11 8.67
CA PRO A 152 -11.22 26.32 8.10
C PRO A 152 -10.24 27.51 8.23
N LEU A 153 -10.20 28.39 7.23
CA LEU A 153 -9.43 29.62 7.34
C LEU A 153 -10.06 30.49 8.44
N HIS A 154 -9.37 30.66 9.56
CA HIS A 154 -9.84 31.56 10.62
C HIS A 154 -10.06 32.95 10.04
N HIS A 155 -11.31 33.38 9.96
CA HIS A 155 -11.61 34.78 9.85
C HIS A 155 -11.26 35.42 11.18
N ASN A 156 -10.26 36.30 11.17
CA ASN A 156 -9.79 37.08 12.31
C ASN A 156 -10.99 37.75 13.01
N GLY A 157 -11.61 37.11 14.01
CA GLY A 157 -12.72 37.74 14.74
C GLY A 157 -13.60 36.83 15.58
N GLU A 158 -13.82 35.57 15.21
CA GLU A 158 -14.75 34.70 15.95
C GLU A 158 -14.01 33.48 16.53
N ALA A 159 -13.88 33.47 17.85
CA ALA A 159 -13.39 32.33 18.61
C ALA A 159 -14.45 31.22 18.56
N ASP A 160 -14.34 30.34 17.57
CA ASP A 160 -15.24 29.20 17.41
C ASP A 160 -14.87 28.07 18.39
N ASN A 161 -15.89 27.51 19.04
CA ASN A 161 -15.77 26.77 20.30
C ASN A 161 -15.57 25.25 20.16
N GLY A 162 -15.28 24.73 18.97
CA GLY A 162 -15.39 23.28 18.71
C GLY A 162 -14.14 22.53 18.25
N VAL A 163 -13.16 23.19 17.63
CA VAL A 163 -12.03 22.49 16.99
C VAL A 163 -10.77 22.65 17.86
N SER A 164 -10.36 21.56 18.51
CA SER A 164 -9.12 21.51 19.30
C SER A 164 -7.90 21.61 18.39
N LEU A 165 -7.53 22.84 18.04
CA LEU A 165 -6.19 23.13 17.53
C LEU A 165 -5.18 22.91 18.66
N THR A 166 -4.11 22.19 18.36
CA THR A 166 -3.00 22.09 19.30
C THR A 166 -2.37 23.47 19.52
N ARG A 167 -1.70 23.65 20.67
CA ARG A 167 -1.01 24.90 21.05
C ARG A 167 0.01 25.40 20.00
N ASN A 168 0.40 24.54 19.05
CA ASN A 168 1.36 24.82 17.99
C ASN A 168 0.73 24.93 16.58
N GLY A 169 -0.60 24.86 16.45
CA GLY A 169 -1.29 24.96 15.16
C GLY A 169 -1.07 23.77 14.22
N VAL A 170 -0.49 22.66 14.70
CA VAL A 170 -0.37 21.42 13.95
C VAL A 170 -1.69 20.66 14.08
N MET A 171 -2.33 20.35 12.96
CA MET A 171 -3.52 19.51 12.98
C MET A 171 -3.19 18.09 13.41
N MET A 172 -4.07 17.53 14.23
CA MET A 172 -3.99 16.12 14.59
C MET A 172 -4.83 15.29 13.62
N PRO A 173 -4.39 14.07 13.28
CA PRO A 173 -5.23 13.14 12.54
C PRO A 173 -6.52 12.85 13.32
N THR A 174 -7.60 12.63 12.60
CA THR A 174 -8.89 12.15 13.13
C THR A 174 -9.07 10.70 12.73
N TRP A 175 -9.40 9.83 13.68
CA TRP A 175 -9.70 8.43 13.44
C TRP A 175 -11.15 8.23 13.08
N THR A 176 -11.42 7.30 12.19
CA THR A 176 -12.78 6.83 11.89
C THR A 176 -12.85 5.35 12.20
N VAL A 177 -13.62 5.00 13.24
CA VAL A 177 -13.78 3.61 13.68
C VAL A 177 -15.10 3.06 13.12
N HIS A 178 -15.02 1.96 12.38
CA HIS A 178 -16.19 1.23 11.89
C HIS A 178 -16.62 0.19 12.92
N LEU A 179 -17.83 0.30 13.47
CA LEU A 179 -18.31 -0.61 14.52
C LEU A 179 -18.83 -1.94 13.98
N SER A 180 -19.25 -1.97 12.70
CA SER A 180 -19.66 -3.20 12.03
C SER A 180 -19.30 -3.14 10.55
N LEU A 181 -18.58 -4.16 10.09
CA LEU A 181 -18.36 -4.42 8.67
C LEU A 181 -19.43 -5.35 8.07
N THR A 182 -20.35 -5.89 8.90
CA THR A 182 -21.31 -6.91 8.49
C THR A 182 -22.67 -6.29 8.15
N GLY A 183 -23.04 -6.34 6.87
CA GLY A 183 -24.42 -6.39 6.34
C GLY A 183 -25.35 -5.19 6.49
N ASP A 184 -25.46 -4.60 7.69
CA ASP A 184 -26.51 -3.65 8.06
C ASP A 184 -26.14 -2.18 7.85
N GLY A 185 -25.00 -1.94 7.20
CA GLY A 185 -24.45 -0.62 6.92
C GLY A 185 -23.41 -0.21 7.98
N PRO A 186 -22.30 0.42 7.57
CA PRO A 186 -21.25 0.81 8.50
C PRO A 186 -21.75 1.93 9.42
N SER A 187 -21.85 1.66 10.71
CA SER A 187 -21.91 2.72 11.72
C SER A 187 -20.50 3.16 12.06
N THR A 188 -20.21 4.45 11.88
CA THR A 188 -18.90 5.04 12.13
C THR A 188 -18.91 5.93 13.37
N ILE A 189 -17.81 5.95 14.11
CA ILE A 189 -17.54 6.94 15.15
C ILE A 189 -16.24 7.64 14.79
N ASP A 190 -16.30 8.97 14.70
CA ASP A 190 -15.10 9.79 14.54
C ASP A 190 -14.51 10.13 15.91
N MET A 191 -13.19 10.03 16.04
CA MET A 191 -12.46 10.26 17.28
C MET A 191 -11.22 11.11 17.01
N CYS A 192 -11.05 12.19 17.79
CA CYS A 192 -9.81 12.96 17.77
C CYS A 192 -8.66 12.12 18.36
N ALA A 193 -7.52 12.07 17.67
CA ALA A 193 -6.33 11.43 18.20
C ALA A 193 -5.76 12.23 19.39
N SER A 194 -5.57 11.58 20.54
CA SER A 194 -4.90 12.16 21.71
C SER A 194 -3.36 12.17 21.59
N GLY A 195 -2.81 11.68 20.47
CA GLY A 195 -1.38 11.58 20.18
C GLY A 195 -1.07 11.49 18.69
N SER A 196 0.21 11.25 18.34
CA SER A 196 0.63 11.07 16.95
C SER A 196 0.05 9.77 16.39
N GLY A 197 -1.01 9.85 15.58
CA GLY A 197 -1.63 8.65 14.99
C GLY A 197 -0.76 7.89 13.99
N ILE A 198 0.36 8.48 13.56
CA ILE A 198 1.36 7.88 12.66
C ILE A 198 2.76 8.09 13.24
N ARG A 199 3.62 7.08 13.08
CA ARG A 199 5.04 7.10 13.44
C ARG A 199 5.88 6.78 12.21
N LEU A 200 7.02 7.46 12.05
CA LEU A 200 8.05 7.09 11.06
C LEU A 200 9.09 6.19 11.72
N ASN A 201 9.39 5.04 11.10
CA ASN A 201 10.28 4.03 11.66
C ASN A 201 11.63 4.03 10.96
N ALA A 202 12.71 3.96 11.74
CA ALA A 202 14.04 3.67 11.23
C ALA A 202 14.04 2.33 10.47
N PRO A 203 14.89 2.16 9.46
CA PRO A 203 15.24 0.85 8.92
C PRO A 203 15.47 -0.15 10.05
N HIS A 204 14.66 -1.21 10.12
CA HIS A 204 14.70 -2.20 11.19
C HIS A 204 14.80 -3.62 10.63
N ARG A 205 15.20 -4.55 11.51
CA ARG A 205 15.18 -5.99 11.29
C ARG A 205 14.16 -6.59 12.24
N GLN A 206 12.89 -6.59 11.87
CA GLN A 206 11.90 -7.23 12.73
C GLN A 206 11.93 -8.73 12.56
N ALA A 207 11.92 -9.41 13.70
CA ALA A 207 11.87 -10.85 13.85
C ALA A 207 10.52 -11.25 14.38
N TYR A 208 10.06 -12.43 14.02
CA TYR A 208 8.95 -13.13 14.63
C TYR A 208 9.34 -14.66 14.60
N TYR A 209 9.21 -15.48 15.65
CA TYR A 209 9.66 -16.92 15.62
C TYR A 209 8.68 -17.97 16.16
N ALA A 210 8.33 -19.00 15.36
CA ALA A 210 7.46 -20.13 15.75
C ALA A 210 8.19 -21.28 16.44
N TYR A 211 7.63 -21.78 17.55
CA TYR A 211 7.83 -23.16 18.00
C TYR A 211 6.78 -23.57 19.07
N PRO A 212 6.23 -24.81 19.02
CA PRO A 212 7.02 -26.00 19.36
C PRO A 212 6.87 -27.19 18.38
N VAL A 213 7.99 -27.76 17.93
CA VAL A 213 8.06 -29.11 17.32
C VAL A 213 8.95 -30.00 18.23
N PRO A 214 8.64 -31.29 18.46
CA PRO A 214 9.42 -32.16 19.33
C PRO A 214 10.92 -32.21 19.00
N GLU A 215 11.76 -32.55 19.99
CA GLU A 215 13.22 -32.69 19.83
C GLU A 215 13.57 -33.60 18.63
N GLY A 216 14.26 -33.03 17.64
CA GLY A 216 14.95 -33.79 16.59
C GLY A 216 14.50 -33.60 15.14
N GLN A 217 13.48 -32.78 14.85
CA GLN A 217 13.01 -32.59 13.47
C GLN A 217 12.66 -31.13 13.13
N TYR A 218 13.32 -30.65 12.07
CA TYR A 218 13.09 -29.42 11.29
C TYR A 218 13.58 -28.09 11.85
N HIS A 219 14.30 -27.37 10.98
CA HIS A 219 14.64 -25.96 11.15
C HIS A 219 13.44 -25.12 10.68
N PRO A 220 12.91 -24.18 11.49
CA PRO A 220 11.88 -23.28 11.02
C PRO A 220 12.45 -22.42 9.89
N ASN A 221 11.80 -22.43 8.73
CA ASN A 221 12.15 -21.52 7.66
C ASN A 221 11.72 -20.11 8.04
N LEU A 222 12.58 -19.13 7.71
CA LEU A 222 12.28 -17.73 7.94
C LEU A 222 11.14 -17.35 6.99
N HIS A 223 10.08 -16.77 7.54
CA HIS A 223 9.09 -16.08 6.74
C HIS A 223 9.79 -15.12 5.74
N PRO A 224 9.29 -15.00 4.49
CA PRO A 224 9.87 -14.10 3.52
C PRO A 224 10.03 -12.68 4.06
N THR A 225 11.20 -12.11 3.84
CA THR A 225 11.46 -10.71 4.21
C THR A 225 10.50 -9.78 3.47
N PHE A 226 10.05 -8.72 4.12
CA PHE A 226 9.13 -7.75 3.53
C PHE A 226 9.66 -6.32 3.70
N PRO A 227 9.75 -5.53 2.62
CA PRO A 227 9.71 -5.93 1.21
C PRO A 227 10.74 -7.01 0.85
N PRO A 228 10.45 -7.86 -0.15
CA PRO A 228 11.44 -8.78 -0.71
C PRO A 228 12.66 -8.00 -1.26
N PRO A 229 13.90 -8.49 -1.09
CA PRO A 229 15.12 -7.82 -1.55
C PRO A 229 15.05 -7.40 -3.03
N SER A 230 14.52 -8.27 -3.87
CA SER A 230 14.31 -8.05 -5.30
C SER A 230 13.36 -6.88 -5.62
N LEU A 231 12.53 -6.46 -4.67
CA LEU A 231 11.55 -5.37 -4.78
C LEU A 231 11.89 -4.14 -3.93
N ARG A 232 12.94 -4.18 -3.09
CA ARG A 232 13.28 -3.07 -2.18
C ARG A 232 13.43 -1.74 -2.90
N HIS A 233 14.12 -1.72 -4.04
CA HIS A 233 14.30 -0.51 -4.86
C HIS A 233 12.98 0.03 -5.45
N LEU A 234 11.96 -0.81 -5.62
CA LEU A 234 10.63 -0.41 -6.07
C LEU A 234 9.74 0.08 -4.91
N TRP A 235 10.10 -0.21 -3.67
CA TRP A 235 9.29 0.09 -2.48
C TRP A 235 9.96 1.10 -1.55
N HIS A 236 11.21 1.45 -1.83
CA HIS A 236 11.91 2.55 -1.20
C HIS A 236 11.60 3.85 -1.96
N ASP A 237 10.90 4.76 -1.29
CA ASP A 237 10.56 6.07 -1.83
C ASP A 237 10.80 7.14 -0.76
N GLU A 238 12.03 7.68 -0.74
CA GLU A 238 12.42 8.71 0.22
C GLU A 238 11.56 9.97 0.11
N ALA A 239 11.05 10.29 -1.08
CA ALA A 239 10.20 11.45 -1.30
C ALA A 239 8.82 11.31 -0.62
N ARG A 240 8.43 10.08 -0.27
CA ARG A 240 7.20 9.75 0.47
C ARG A 240 7.42 9.57 1.97
N MET A 241 8.61 9.79 2.50
CA MET A 241 8.81 9.77 3.94
C MET A 241 8.36 11.09 4.57
N PRO A 242 7.37 11.09 5.49
CA PRO A 242 6.93 12.30 6.14
C PRO A 242 8.07 12.93 6.97
N PRO A 243 8.14 14.26 7.11
CA PRO A 243 9.17 14.94 7.89
C PRO A 243 8.93 14.80 9.40
N MET A 244 8.91 13.56 9.89
CA MET A 244 8.71 13.17 11.28
C MET A 244 10.01 12.69 11.91
N SER A 245 10.09 12.74 13.24
CA SER A 245 11.23 12.17 13.96
C SER A 245 11.28 10.66 13.74
N LEU A 246 12.45 10.17 13.34
CA LEU A 246 12.68 8.76 13.13
C LEU A 246 12.62 8.02 14.48
N HIS A 247 11.74 7.05 14.59
CA HIS A 247 11.66 6.17 15.73
C HIS A 247 12.53 4.93 15.50
N HIS A 248 13.46 4.67 16.40
CA HIS A 248 14.26 3.45 16.36
C HIS A 248 13.55 2.39 17.18
N GLU A 249 13.12 1.34 16.51
CA GLU A 249 12.51 0.20 17.18
C GLU A 249 13.58 -0.77 17.65
N GLU A 250 13.50 -1.17 18.92
CA GLU A 250 14.34 -2.24 19.43
C GLU A 250 13.83 -3.56 18.89
N ALA A 251 14.71 -4.34 18.25
CA ALA A 251 14.36 -5.67 17.79
C ALA A 251 13.95 -6.53 19.00
N VAL A 252 12.71 -7.01 18.99
CA VAL A 252 12.21 -7.87 20.05
C VAL A 252 12.81 -9.27 19.90
N ASN A 253 13.53 -9.72 20.93
CA ASN A 253 14.06 -11.08 20.94
C ASN A 253 12.98 -12.07 21.42
N HIS A 254 12.18 -12.60 20.49
CA HIS A 254 11.10 -13.52 20.84
C HIS A 254 11.58 -14.83 21.47
N ILE A 255 12.85 -15.24 21.24
CA ILE A 255 13.43 -16.45 21.84
C ILE A 255 13.47 -16.34 23.37
N THR A 256 13.70 -15.15 23.91
CA THR A 256 13.72 -14.94 25.37
C THR A 256 12.32 -14.78 25.96
N LEU A 257 11.33 -14.39 25.15
CA LEU A 257 9.94 -14.22 25.59
C LEU A 257 9.15 -15.53 25.58
N ALA A 258 9.36 -16.38 24.57
CA ALA A 258 8.56 -17.59 24.35
C ALA A 258 8.54 -18.58 25.54
N PRO A 259 9.67 -18.88 26.23
CA PRO A 259 9.66 -19.80 27.38
C PRO A 259 8.86 -19.29 28.58
N ASN A 260 8.62 -17.97 28.66
CA ASN A 260 7.89 -17.35 29.76
C ASN A 260 6.38 -17.24 29.49
N MET A 261 5.92 -17.70 28.33
CA MET A 261 4.49 -17.69 27.99
C MET A 261 3.80 -18.85 28.67
N GLN A 262 2.77 -18.53 29.47
CA GLN A 262 1.85 -19.52 30.00
C GLN A 262 0.84 -19.85 28.91
N TRP A 263 1.12 -20.91 28.15
CA TRP A 263 0.12 -21.49 27.27
C TRP A 263 -0.95 -22.16 28.13
N GLU A 264 -2.22 -21.86 27.88
CA GLU A 264 -3.31 -22.59 28.53
C GLU A 264 -3.20 -24.07 28.12
N PRO A 265 -3.12 -25.00 29.09
CA PRO A 265 -2.81 -26.41 28.84
C PRO A 265 -3.87 -27.14 28.00
N ASP A 266 -5.02 -26.53 27.73
CA ASP A 266 -6.07 -27.10 26.87
C ASP A 266 -5.90 -26.71 25.38
N PHE A 267 -4.91 -25.88 25.02
CA PHE A 267 -4.59 -25.47 23.65
C PHE A 267 -3.55 -26.39 22.96
N ASP A 268 -3.70 -27.71 23.12
CA ASP A 268 -2.80 -28.74 22.54
C ASP A 268 -2.74 -28.76 20.99
N PHE A 269 -3.42 -27.85 20.29
CA PHE A 269 -3.66 -27.95 18.84
C PHE A 269 -3.51 -26.66 18.03
N ILE A 270 -3.09 -25.53 18.61
CA ILE A 270 -2.88 -24.32 17.80
C ILE A 270 -1.42 -24.29 17.33
N PRO A 271 -1.12 -24.55 16.05
CA PRO A 271 0.21 -24.31 15.52
C PRO A 271 0.50 -22.81 15.60
N ILE A 272 1.48 -22.46 16.42
CA ILE A 272 1.84 -21.07 16.64
C ILE A 272 2.86 -20.69 15.57
N PHE A 273 2.46 -19.80 14.66
CA PHE A 273 3.33 -19.36 13.56
C PHE A 273 3.90 -17.98 13.82
N PHE A 274 5.16 -17.80 13.46
CA PHE A 274 5.80 -16.51 13.51
C PHE A 274 6.94 -16.45 12.45
N ALA A 275 7.35 -15.24 12.09
CA ALA A 275 8.13 -14.83 10.92
C ALA A 275 9.52 -14.14 11.14
N ALA A 276 10.66 -14.80 10.98
CA ALA A 276 11.96 -14.21 11.37
C ALA A 276 12.46 -13.07 10.43
N PRO A 277 13.45 -12.23 10.86
CA PRO A 277 13.99 -11.18 9.99
C PRO A 277 14.79 -11.78 8.85
N ALA A 278 15.08 -10.91 7.88
CA ALA A 278 16.15 -11.13 6.92
C ALA A 278 17.47 -11.47 7.64
N ASN A 279 17.96 -12.70 7.48
CA ASN A 279 19.31 -13.09 7.90
C ASN A 279 20.41 -12.43 7.06
N SER A 280 20.07 -11.61 6.06
CA SER A 280 21.06 -10.83 5.32
C SER A 280 21.66 -9.77 6.24
N ALA A 281 22.83 -10.09 6.81
CA ALA A 281 23.61 -9.17 7.63
C ALA A 281 23.91 -7.84 6.92
N ASP A 282 23.75 -7.80 5.60
CA ASP A 282 24.29 -6.74 4.76
C ASP A 282 23.30 -5.60 4.48
N GLU A 283 21.97 -5.77 4.63
CA GLU A 283 21.03 -4.68 4.27
C GLU A 283 19.74 -4.63 5.09
N PRO A 284 19.47 -3.52 5.81
CA PRO A 284 18.21 -3.30 6.52
C PRO A 284 17.03 -3.05 5.56
N SER A 285 15.79 -3.30 6.02
CA SER A 285 14.58 -2.94 5.25
C SER A 285 14.47 -1.41 5.09
N PRO A 286 13.79 -0.92 4.04
CA PRO A 286 13.54 0.52 3.89
C PRO A 286 12.76 1.11 5.07
N THR A 287 12.82 2.43 5.23
CA THR A 287 11.98 3.17 6.20
C THR A 287 10.50 2.84 5.99
N SER A 288 9.76 2.69 7.10
CA SER A 288 8.33 2.37 7.11
C SER A 288 7.55 3.36 7.98
N ILE A 289 6.23 3.32 7.90
CA ILE A 289 5.36 4.02 8.85
C ILE A 289 4.60 3.02 9.71
N SER A 290 4.31 3.37 10.96
CA SER A 290 3.36 2.62 11.81
C SER A 290 2.11 3.46 12.02
N ILE A 291 0.95 2.81 11.96
CA ILE A 291 -0.35 3.44 12.23
C ILE A 291 -0.77 3.03 13.65
N LEU A 292 -0.82 4.00 14.57
CA LEU A 292 -0.97 3.72 16.00
C LEU A 292 -2.46 3.77 16.41
N PRO A 293 -3.09 2.67 16.85
CA PRO A 293 -4.51 2.66 17.13
C PRO A 293 -4.92 3.66 18.22
N PRO A 294 -6.17 4.17 18.20
CA PRO A 294 -6.74 4.88 19.33
C PRO A 294 -6.79 3.96 20.58
N PRO A 295 -6.36 4.43 21.78
CA PRO A 295 -6.21 3.58 22.97
C PRO A 295 -7.48 2.82 23.38
N ASP A 296 -8.65 3.44 23.21
CA ASP A 296 -9.93 2.87 23.67
C ASP A 296 -10.60 1.95 22.63
N ARG A 297 -10.00 1.78 21.44
CA ARG A 297 -10.60 1.08 20.29
C ARG A 297 -9.59 0.25 19.49
N VAL A 298 -8.56 -0.26 20.16
CA VAL A 298 -7.51 -1.06 19.52
C VAL A 298 -8.11 -2.26 18.78
N GLU A 299 -9.02 -2.99 19.39
CA GLU A 299 -9.64 -4.18 18.79
C GLU A 299 -10.39 -3.86 17.50
N GLN A 300 -11.26 -2.84 17.49
CA GLN A 300 -12.03 -2.48 16.29
C GLN A 300 -11.12 -1.98 15.17
N PHE A 301 -10.06 -1.26 15.53
CA PHE A 301 -9.06 -0.79 14.58
C PHE A 301 -8.27 -1.96 13.97
N GLU A 302 -7.86 -2.92 14.80
CA GLU A 302 -7.19 -4.13 14.35
C GLU A 302 -8.09 -4.99 13.46
N SER A 303 -9.38 -5.14 13.79
CA SER A 303 -10.35 -5.80 12.92
C SER A 303 -10.50 -5.11 11.57
N LEU A 304 -10.34 -3.79 11.52
CA LEU A 304 -10.42 -3.02 10.27
C LEU A 304 -9.16 -3.20 9.41
N LEU A 305 -7.97 -3.10 10.02
CA LEU A 305 -6.71 -3.31 9.32
C LEU A 305 -6.45 -4.78 8.98
N SER A 306 -7.08 -5.71 9.67
CA SER A 306 -6.83 -7.14 9.52
C SER A 306 -8.13 -7.96 9.70
N PRO A 307 -9.12 -7.78 8.82
CA PRO A 307 -10.46 -8.36 8.99
C PRO A 307 -10.49 -9.89 9.05
N TRP A 308 -9.49 -10.54 8.45
CA TRP A 308 -9.38 -11.99 8.39
C TRP A 308 -8.75 -12.63 9.63
N ARG A 309 -8.18 -11.84 10.55
CA ARG A 309 -7.61 -12.37 11.81
C ARG A 309 -8.67 -12.95 12.76
N HIS A 310 -9.96 -12.68 12.52
CA HIS A 310 -11.06 -13.13 13.39
C HIS A 310 -11.84 -14.34 12.86
N THR A 311 -11.56 -14.80 11.64
CA THR A 311 -12.29 -15.90 11.00
C THR A 311 -11.46 -17.16 11.01
N ASP A 312 -11.66 -18.04 12.01
CA ASP A 312 -11.22 -19.46 12.12
C ASP A 312 -9.78 -19.84 11.70
N THR A 313 -8.90 -18.91 11.36
CA THR A 313 -7.49 -19.19 11.07
C THR A 313 -6.76 -19.38 12.39
N PHE A 314 -6.09 -20.53 12.54
CA PHE A 314 -5.36 -20.93 13.75
C PHE A 314 -4.04 -20.15 13.96
N ILE A 315 -3.85 -19.01 13.29
CA ILE A 315 -2.62 -18.23 13.40
C ILE A 315 -2.76 -17.22 14.53
N THR A 316 -2.19 -17.54 15.68
CA THR A 316 -2.08 -16.60 16.81
C THR A 316 -0.82 -15.77 16.68
N ASP A 317 -0.97 -14.45 16.53
CA ASP A 317 0.13 -13.50 16.72
C ASP A 317 0.53 -13.49 18.21
N VAL A 318 1.70 -14.04 18.49
CA VAL A 318 2.20 -14.20 19.86
C VAL A 318 2.61 -12.89 20.50
N PHE A 319 3.08 -11.93 19.72
CA PHE A 319 3.34 -10.60 20.26
C PHE A 319 2.03 -9.99 20.77
N ARG A 320 0.94 -10.11 20.01
CA ARG A 320 -0.41 -9.78 20.49
C ARG A 320 -0.80 -10.58 21.72
N HIS A 321 -0.65 -11.89 21.69
CA HIS A 321 -1.05 -12.74 22.81
C HIS A 321 -0.34 -12.34 24.12
N THR A 322 0.96 -12.04 24.05
CA THR A 322 1.73 -11.56 25.22
C THR A 322 1.36 -10.17 25.69
N GLN A 323 0.96 -9.28 24.79
CA GLN A 323 0.48 -7.96 25.19
C GLN A 323 -0.93 -7.99 25.77
N LEU A 324 -1.83 -8.78 25.18
CA LEU A 324 -3.19 -8.95 25.68
C LEU A 324 -3.21 -9.59 27.07
N THR A 325 -2.29 -10.54 27.34
CA THR A 325 -2.15 -11.17 28.65
C THR A 325 -1.50 -10.24 29.68
N ARG A 326 -0.57 -9.36 29.27
CA ARG A 326 -0.07 -8.26 30.11
C ARG A 326 -1.03 -7.06 30.08
N ARG A 327 -2.11 -7.14 30.86
CA ARG A 327 -3.06 -6.03 31.14
C ARG A 327 -2.46 -4.81 31.89
N ASP A 328 -1.17 -4.51 31.75
CA ASP A 328 -0.65 -3.22 32.17
C ASP A 328 -1.02 -2.18 31.12
N ALA A 329 -2.21 -1.58 31.28
CA ALA A 329 -2.81 -0.59 30.40
C ALA A 329 -1.93 0.65 30.14
N THR A 330 -0.86 0.83 30.91
CA THR A 330 0.07 1.96 30.79
C THR A 330 1.23 1.71 29.81
N ASN A 331 1.45 0.47 29.36
CA ASN A 331 2.58 0.07 28.51
C ASN A 331 2.18 -0.82 27.32
N LEU A 332 0.91 -0.79 26.90
CA LEU A 332 0.47 -1.40 25.65
C LEU A 332 1.17 -0.71 24.47
N GLN A 333 2.40 -1.13 24.17
CA GLN A 333 3.06 -0.86 22.89
C GLN A 333 2.36 -1.70 21.83
N ALA A 334 1.12 -1.37 21.51
CA ALA A 334 0.28 -2.12 20.57
C ALA A 334 1.10 -2.65 19.39
N PRO A 335 0.89 -3.90 18.94
CA PRO A 335 1.57 -4.48 17.78
C PRO A 335 1.52 -3.50 16.63
N GLN A 336 2.71 -3.15 16.15
CA GLN A 336 2.83 -2.15 15.11
C GLN A 336 2.97 -2.91 13.81
N ASP A 337 1.89 -2.98 13.05
CA ASP A 337 2.00 -3.31 11.64
C ASP A 337 2.78 -2.15 10.99
N HIS A 338 3.87 -2.49 10.30
CA HIS A 338 4.69 -1.53 9.55
C HIS A 338 4.26 -1.50 8.10
N PHE A 339 4.04 -0.29 7.61
CA PHE A 339 3.58 -0.04 6.26
C PHE A 339 4.75 0.46 5.42
N PHE A 340 5.01 -0.25 4.33
CA PHE A 340 6.05 0.07 3.35
C PHE A 340 5.43 0.66 2.10
N ALA A 341 6.03 1.72 1.59
CA ALA A 341 5.46 2.50 0.51
C ALA A 341 5.56 1.73 -0.82
N ILE A 342 4.46 1.51 -1.55
CA ILE A 342 4.49 0.88 -2.88
C ILE A 342 4.67 1.98 -3.94
N ALA A 343 5.77 2.00 -4.70
CA ALA A 343 6.06 3.13 -5.61
C ALA A 343 4.97 3.35 -6.68
N ALA A 344 4.57 4.62 -6.82
CA ALA A 344 3.53 5.07 -7.75
C ALA A 344 3.88 4.86 -9.23
N THR A 345 5.17 4.81 -9.58
CA THR A 345 5.65 4.54 -10.94
C THR A 345 5.20 3.19 -11.48
N ASN A 346 4.88 2.23 -10.61
CA ASN A 346 4.39 0.90 -10.98
C ASN A 346 2.87 0.82 -11.17
N LEU A 347 2.13 1.93 -10.98
CA LEU A 347 0.67 1.94 -10.99
C LEU A 347 0.05 2.66 -12.18
N LYS A 348 0.82 3.43 -12.96
CA LYS A 348 0.24 4.08 -14.15
C LYS A 348 -0.19 2.98 -15.13
N PRO A 349 -1.50 2.81 -15.39
CA PRO A 349 -1.94 1.86 -16.40
C PRO A 349 -1.27 2.25 -17.72
N SER A 350 -0.75 1.24 -18.43
CA SER A 350 -0.20 1.46 -19.77
C SER A 350 -1.22 2.26 -20.58
N PRO A 351 -0.80 3.32 -21.29
CA PRO A 351 -1.72 4.22 -21.98
C PRO A 351 -2.44 3.49 -23.11
N ALA A 352 -3.67 3.03 -22.81
CA ALA A 352 -4.57 2.27 -23.70
C ALA A 352 -3.96 0.95 -24.25
N PRO A 353 -4.80 -0.06 -24.53
CA PRO A 353 -4.29 -1.29 -25.12
C PRO A 353 -3.63 -0.96 -26.45
N HIS A 354 -2.33 -1.24 -26.56
CA HIS A 354 -1.65 -1.26 -27.85
C HIS A 354 -2.43 -2.26 -28.73
N SER A 355 -3.23 -1.73 -29.65
CA SER A 355 -4.19 -2.50 -30.45
C SER A 355 -3.53 -3.34 -31.54
N SER A 356 -2.22 -3.16 -31.77
CA SER A 356 -1.41 -4.01 -32.63
C SER A 356 -0.62 -5.03 -31.81
N SER A 357 -0.80 -6.31 -32.12
CA SER A 357 -0.13 -7.44 -31.47
C SER A 357 1.40 -7.44 -31.59
N GLU A 358 1.96 -6.62 -32.49
CA GLU A 358 3.38 -6.63 -32.85
C GLU A 358 4.30 -6.04 -31.76
N ASP A 359 3.82 -5.12 -30.93
CA ASP A 359 4.65 -4.44 -29.92
C ASP A 359 4.52 -5.03 -28.50
N TRP A 360 3.83 -6.16 -28.35
CA TRP A 360 3.63 -6.74 -27.04
C TRP A 360 4.95 -7.26 -26.45
N SER A 361 5.21 -6.90 -25.20
CA SER A 361 6.32 -7.41 -24.40
C SER A 361 5.82 -7.84 -23.02
N PRO A 362 6.34 -8.92 -22.41
CA PRO A 362 6.01 -9.30 -21.03
C PRO A 362 6.25 -8.19 -20.00
N ARG A 363 7.15 -7.24 -20.30
CA ARG A 363 7.41 -6.06 -19.46
C ARG A 363 6.14 -5.25 -19.19
N VAL A 364 5.18 -5.23 -20.12
CA VAL A 364 3.91 -4.51 -19.93
C VAL A 364 3.12 -5.05 -18.76
N LEU A 365 3.35 -6.31 -18.33
CA LEU A 365 2.66 -6.95 -17.21
C LEU A 365 3.11 -6.44 -15.84
N GLN A 366 4.24 -5.74 -15.75
CA GLN A 366 4.74 -5.20 -14.49
C GLN A 366 3.70 -4.27 -13.83
N GLY A 367 3.58 -4.34 -12.52
CA GLY A 367 2.68 -3.49 -11.73
C GLY A 367 1.87 -4.26 -10.71
N LEU A 368 0.81 -3.63 -10.21
CA LEU A 368 -0.07 -4.18 -9.17
C LEU A 368 -1.24 -4.94 -9.79
N TRP A 369 -1.51 -6.13 -9.25
CA TRP A 369 -2.55 -7.04 -9.71
C TRP A 369 -3.36 -7.55 -8.53
N VAL A 370 -4.63 -7.85 -8.77
CA VAL A 370 -5.50 -8.58 -7.85
C VAL A 370 -5.77 -9.96 -8.43
N GLY A 371 -5.63 -11.01 -7.63
CA GLY A 371 -5.74 -12.39 -8.08
C GLY A 371 -6.51 -13.28 -7.13
N THR A 372 -7.20 -14.28 -7.65
CA THR A 372 -7.89 -15.29 -6.84
C THR A 372 -6.98 -16.49 -6.57
N CYS A 373 -6.88 -16.89 -5.31
CA CYS A 373 -6.23 -18.14 -4.89
C CYS A 373 -7.28 -19.25 -4.63
N SER A 374 -6.81 -20.48 -4.38
CA SER A 374 -7.62 -21.72 -4.21
C SER A 374 -8.79 -21.63 -3.25
N THR A 375 -8.70 -20.75 -2.25
CA THR A 375 -9.73 -20.46 -1.25
C THR A 375 -10.81 -19.48 -1.73
N ARG A 376 -10.77 -19.04 -3.00
CA ARG A 376 -11.56 -17.92 -3.56
C ARG A 376 -11.26 -16.56 -2.94
N GLU A 377 -10.25 -16.47 -2.08
CA GLU A 377 -9.77 -15.20 -1.54
C GLU A 377 -9.09 -14.39 -2.64
N THR A 378 -9.37 -13.09 -2.66
CA THR A 378 -8.65 -12.15 -3.52
C THR A 378 -7.44 -11.63 -2.78
N MET A 379 -6.27 -11.74 -3.41
CA MET A 379 -4.99 -11.24 -2.90
C MET A 379 -4.40 -10.22 -3.86
N VAL A 380 -3.47 -9.42 -3.34
CA VAL A 380 -2.75 -8.41 -4.09
C VAL A 380 -1.36 -8.92 -4.42
N PHE A 381 -0.95 -8.75 -5.67
CA PHE A 381 0.32 -9.19 -6.23
C PHE A 381 1.05 -8.01 -6.87
N CYS A 382 2.37 -7.98 -6.71
CA CYS A 382 3.27 -7.12 -7.46
C CYS A 382 3.97 -7.99 -8.52
N LEU A 383 3.63 -7.79 -9.78
CA LEU A 383 4.31 -8.45 -10.89
C LEU A 383 5.58 -7.67 -11.24
N LYS A 384 6.70 -8.37 -11.31
CA LYS A 384 8.01 -7.85 -11.72
C LYS A 384 8.46 -8.58 -12.98
N TRP A 385 8.98 -7.82 -13.94
CA TRP A 385 9.72 -8.36 -15.08
C TRP A 385 11.21 -8.37 -14.73
N GLU A 386 11.85 -9.53 -14.85
CA GLU A 386 13.31 -9.67 -14.71
C GLU A 386 13.90 -9.97 -16.09
N ASP A 387 14.87 -9.15 -16.50
CA ASP A 387 15.48 -9.23 -17.83
C ASP A 387 16.86 -9.87 -17.74
N GLU A 388 16.91 -11.19 -17.89
CA GLU A 388 18.13 -12.00 -17.87
C GLU A 388 18.47 -12.55 -19.27
N GLY A 389 18.03 -11.84 -20.32
CA GLY A 389 18.29 -12.21 -21.71
C GLY A 389 17.54 -13.47 -22.15
N ALA A 390 18.20 -14.62 -22.08
CA ALA A 390 17.60 -15.90 -22.48
C ALA A 390 16.70 -16.51 -21.39
N ASP A 391 16.80 -16.02 -20.15
CA ASP A 391 16.03 -16.51 -19.01
C ASP A 391 15.06 -15.46 -18.47
N SER A 392 14.69 -14.46 -19.29
CA SER A 392 13.80 -13.39 -18.85
C SER A 392 12.43 -13.94 -18.43
N GLU A 393 11.99 -13.55 -17.24
CA GLU A 393 10.81 -14.11 -16.57
C GLU A 393 9.93 -13.03 -15.93
N VAL A 394 8.64 -13.36 -15.79
CA VAL A 394 7.70 -12.57 -15.01
C VAL A 394 7.49 -13.28 -13.68
N GLN A 395 7.72 -12.55 -12.59
CA GLN A 395 7.56 -13.03 -11.21
C GLN A 395 6.37 -12.34 -10.54
N ALA A 396 5.53 -13.08 -9.83
CA ALA A 396 4.42 -12.54 -9.06
C ALA A 396 4.68 -12.66 -7.56
N TRP A 397 4.92 -11.52 -6.93
CA TRP A 397 5.21 -11.42 -5.51
C TRP A 397 3.93 -11.04 -4.75
N LYS A 398 3.63 -11.75 -3.67
CA LYS A 398 2.47 -11.46 -2.84
C LYS A 398 2.69 -10.16 -2.06
N VAL A 399 1.81 -9.18 -2.27
CA VAL A 399 1.69 -7.98 -1.43
C VAL A 399 0.78 -8.28 -0.24
N THR A 400 -0.28 -9.04 -0.49
CA THR A 400 -1.05 -9.74 0.55
C THR A 400 -0.99 -11.24 0.30
N GLY A 401 -1.06 -12.04 1.36
CA GLY A 401 -0.98 -13.49 1.29
C GLY A 401 -1.98 -14.21 2.19
N ASN A 402 -1.63 -15.42 2.58
CA ASN A 402 -2.40 -16.26 3.49
C ASN A 402 -1.47 -17.18 4.28
N CYS A 403 -2.05 -18.03 5.12
CA CYS A 403 -1.33 -18.99 5.94
C CYS A 403 -0.50 -20.00 5.13
N PHE A 404 -0.85 -20.27 3.87
CA PHE A 404 -0.16 -21.24 3.01
C PHE A 404 1.01 -20.62 2.24
N VAL A 405 0.81 -19.44 1.64
CA VAL A 405 1.85 -18.71 0.92
C VAL A 405 1.72 -17.24 1.36
N PRO A 406 2.59 -16.76 2.24
CA PRO A 406 2.41 -15.49 2.90
C PRO A 406 2.76 -14.33 1.99
N ARG A 407 2.47 -13.10 2.42
CA ARG A 407 2.99 -11.90 1.75
C ARG A 407 4.53 -11.95 1.68
N GLY A 408 5.11 -11.24 0.73
CA GLY A 408 6.55 -11.25 0.47
C GLY A 408 7.05 -12.52 -0.21
N ALA A 409 6.28 -13.62 -0.22
CA ALA A 409 6.60 -14.79 -1.02
C ALA A 409 6.39 -14.52 -2.51
N MET A 410 7.24 -15.11 -3.35
CA MET A 410 6.96 -15.26 -4.76
C MET A 410 5.95 -16.40 -4.94
N ALA A 411 4.73 -16.08 -5.37
CA ALA A 411 3.67 -17.08 -5.53
C ALA A 411 3.85 -17.91 -6.80
N TRP A 412 4.30 -17.29 -7.89
CA TRP A 412 4.52 -17.97 -9.16
C TRP A 412 5.43 -17.15 -10.06
N LYS A 413 6.01 -17.83 -11.06
CA LYS A 413 6.78 -17.21 -12.14
C LYS A 413 6.64 -17.99 -13.44
N PHE A 414 6.88 -17.33 -14.57
CA PHE A 414 6.94 -18.01 -15.87
C PHE A 414 8.04 -17.42 -16.76
N GLY A 415 8.70 -18.30 -17.51
CA GLY A 415 9.69 -17.93 -18.51
C GLY A 415 9.01 -17.49 -19.81
N THR A 416 9.62 -16.53 -20.51
CA THR A 416 8.98 -15.89 -21.68
C THR A 416 9.58 -16.28 -23.03
N THR A 417 10.61 -17.11 -23.02
CA THR A 417 11.37 -17.46 -24.23
C THR A 417 10.68 -18.48 -25.12
N ILE A 418 9.85 -19.37 -24.56
CA ILE A 418 9.18 -20.42 -25.32
C ILE A 418 7.67 -20.30 -25.12
N PRO A 419 6.96 -19.57 -26.00
CA PRO A 419 5.51 -19.53 -25.95
C PRO A 419 4.93 -20.90 -26.30
N VAL A 420 3.87 -21.25 -25.60
CA VAL A 420 3.11 -22.49 -25.82
C VAL A 420 2.04 -22.22 -26.89
N PRO A 421 1.96 -23.01 -27.97
CA PRO A 421 0.91 -22.83 -28.96
C PRO A 421 -0.49 -23.08 -28.36
N PRO A 422 -1.42 -22.11 -28.42
CA PRO A 422 -2.77 -22.28 -27.88
C PRO A 422 -3.54 -23.46 -28.49
N ALA A 423 -3.38 -23.68 -29.79
CA ALA A 423 -4.02 -24.78 -30.52
C ALA A 423 -3.65 -26.17 -29.99
N GLN A 424 -2.45 -26.33 -29.39
CA GLN A 424 -2.01 -27.61 -28.82
C GLN A 424 -2.53 -27.84 -27.39
N ASN A 425 -3.21 -26.85 -26.78
CA ASN A 425 -3.61 -26.86 -25.38
C ASN A 425 -5.11 -26.55 -25.22
N ALA A 426 -5.94 -27.02 -26.16
CA ALA A 426 -7.37 -26.78 -26.17
C ALA A 426 -8.09 -27.25 -24.90
N VAL A 427 -7.64 -28.36 -24.29
CA VAL A 427 -8.16 -28.87 -23.00
C VAL A 427 -7.94 -27.86 -21.88
N VAL A 428 -6.72 -27.31 -21.77
CA VAL A 428 -6.39 -26.29 -20.75
C VAL A 428 -7.23 -25.02 -20.96
N LEU A 429 -7.42 -24.60 -22.21
CA LEU A 429 -8.26 -23.43 -22.52
C LEU A 429 -9.72 -23.67 -22.14
N ALA A 430 -10.25 -24.87 -22.39
CA ALA A 430 -11.60 -25.26 -21.99
C ALA A 430 -11.76 -25.29 -20.47
N ASP A 431 -10.79 -25.86 -19.73
CA ASP A 431 -10.77 -25.88 -18.27
C ASP A 431 -10.75 -24.46 -17.68
N LEU A 432 -9.98 -23.57 -18.30
CA LEU A 432 -9.94 -22.16 -17.94
C LEU A 432 -11.21 -21.39 -18.34
N GLY A 433 -12.17 -22.02 -19.00
CA GLY A 433 -13.40 -21.37 -19.48
C GLY A 433 -13.11 -20.27 -20.50
N ILE A 434 -12.12 -20.48 -21.37
CA ILE A 434 -11.78 -19.59 -22.49
C ILE A 434 -12.33 -20.22 -23.76
N GLY A 435 -13.19 -19.48 -24.47
CA GLY A 435 -13.75 -19.94 -25.73
C GLY A 435 -12.69 -20.11 -26.82
N LEU A 436 -12.85 -21.12 -27.67
CA LEU A 436 -11.95 -21.42 -28.79
C LEU A 436 -12.33 -20.66 -30.07
N ASP A 437 -12.80 -19.42 -29.94
CA ASP A 437 -13.00 -18.55 -31.11
C ASP A 437 -11.62 -18.19 -31.69
N ASP A 438 -11.41 -18.43 -32.98
CA ASP A 438 -10.15 -18.16 -33.69
C ASP A 438 -9.67 -16.72 -33.46
N ALA A 439 -10.59 -15.76 -33.36
CA ALA A 439 -10.25 -14.35 -33.11
C ALA A 439 -9.67 -14.11 -31.70
N ILE A 440 -10.12 -14.88 -30.70
CA ILE A 440 -9.60 -14.80 -29.33
C ILE A 440 -8.29 -15.56 -29.23
N VAL A 441 -8.26 -16.79 -29.76
CA VAL A 441 -7.11 -17.70 -29.68
C VAL A 441 -5.84 -17.09 -30.29
N THR A 442 -5.98 -16.33 -31.38
CA THR A 442 -4.86 -15.64 -32.04
C THR A 442 -4.28 -14.49 -31.21
N GLN A 443 -5.00 -13.98 -30.22
CA GLN A 443 -4.53 -12.90 -29.33
C GLN A 443 -3.93 -13.43 -28.01
N LEU A 444 -4.23 -14.69 -27.65
CA LEU A 444 -3.73 -15.31 -26.43
C LEU A 444 -2.22 -15.52 -26.49
N LYS A 445 -1.56 -15.28 -25.37
CA LYS A 445 -0.17 -15.68 -25.17
C LYS A 445 -0.09 -16.68 -24.05
N MET A 446 0.50 -17.83 -24.30
CA MET A 446 0.59 -18.91 -23.32
C MET A 446 2.04 -19.22 -22.99
N PHE A 447 2.32 -19.45 -21.72
CA PHE A 447 3.66 -19.73 -21.21
C PHE A 447 3.62 -20.86 -20.19
N ARG A 448 4.76 -21.55 -20.03
CA ARG A 448 4.95 -22.49 -18.91
C ARG A 448 5.60 -21.76 -17.74
N GLY A 449 5.18 -22.11 -16.55
CA GLY A 449 5.71 -21.54 -15.32
C GLY A 449 5.70 -22.52 -14.18
N VAL A 450 6.11 -22.03 -13.02
CA VAL A 450 6.06 -22.76 -11.76
C VAL A 450 5.41 -21.90 -10.69
N GLY A 451 4.63 -22.54 -9.83
CA GLY A 451 3.94 -21.90 -8.72
C GLY A 451 4.30 -22.58 -7.41
N VAL A 452 4.34 -21.81 -6.33
CA VAL A 452 4.66 -22.29 -4.98
C VAL A 452 3.36 -22.62 -4.25
N VAL A 453 3.31 -23.80 -3.63
CA VAL A 453 2.29 -24.19 -2.66
C VAL A 453 2.97 -24.73 -1.41
N SER A 454 2.28 -24.67 -0.28
CA SER A 454 2.73 -25.21 1.01
C SER A 454 1.52 -25.44 1.91
N ASP A 455 1.69 -26.25 2.95
CA ASP A 455 0.74 -26.39 4.03
C ASP A 455 0.69 -25.13 4.92
N GLU A 456 -0.23 -25.12 5.88
CA GLU A 456 -0.42 -24.02 6.80
C GLU A 456 0.88 -23.68 7.56
N GLY A 457 1.24 -22.39 7.59
CA GLY A 457 2.48 -21.90 8.17
C GLY A 457 3.63 -21.73 7.19
N PHE A 458 3.43 -22.04 5.91
CA PHE A 458 4.47 -21.96 4.88
C PHE A 458 5.70 -22.83 5.21
N VAL A 459 5.45 -24.05 5.68
CA VAL A 459 6.47 -24.98 6.17
C VAL A 459 7.33 -25.54 5.02
N GLU A 460 8.66 -25.43 5.13
CA GLU A 460 9.59 -25.85 4.06
C GLU A 460 9.42 -27.30 3.61
N SER A 461 9.22 -28.22 4.55
CA SER A 461 9.08 -29.65 4.24
C SER A 461 7.84 -29.96 3.40
N THR A 462 6.90 -29.02 3.32
CA THR A 462 5.66 -29.13 2.54
C THR A 462 5.68 -28.19 1.34
N HIS A 463 6.77 -27.46 1.10
CA HIS A 463 6.92 -26.64 -0.10
C HIS A 463 6.94 -27.54 -1.33
N ALA A 464 5.98 -27.32 -2.21
CA ALA A 464 5.95 -27.96 -3.52
C ALA A 464 5.90 -26.91 -4.62
N LEU A 465 6.54 -27.25 -5.74
CA LEU A 465 6.48 -26.47 -6.97
C LEU A 465 5.52 -27.15 -7.94
N LEU A 466 4.40 -26.51 -8.21
CA LEU A 466 3.42 -26.97 -9.19
C LEU A 466 3.75 -26.40 -10.57
N GLN A 467 3.52 -27.20 -11.61
CA GLN A 467 3.65 -26.74 -12.99
C GLN A 467 2.44 -25.86 -13.35
N LEU A 468 2.70 -24.79 -14.10
CA LEU A 468 1.69 -23.82 -14.50
C LEU A 468 1.57 -23.74 -16.01
N THR A 469 0.34 -23.57 -16.48
CA THR A 469 0.08 -22.98 -17.80
C THR A 469 -0.49 -21.59 -17.59
N VAL A 470 0.30 -20.57 -17.91
CA VAL A 470 -0.09 -19.16 -17.78
C VAL A 470 -0.68 -18.70 -19.11
N VAL A 471 -1.91 -18.20 -19.08
CA VAL A 471 -2.63 -17.69 -20.25
C VAL A 471 -2.87 -16.19 -20.07
N ILE A 472 -2.17 -15.40 -20.86
CA ILE A 472 -2.33 -13.95 -20.91
C ILE A 472 -3.44 -13.66 -21.91
N MET A 473 -4.58 -13.22 -21.40
CA MET A 473 -5.74 -12.86 -22.23
C MET A 473 -5.55 -11.49 -22.87
N ASN A 474 -5.02 -10.54 -22.09
CA ASN A 474 -4.62 -9.21 -22.53
C ASN A 474 -3.69 -8.60 -21.46
N GLU A 475 -3.31 -7.33 -21.63
CA GLU A 475 -2.44 -6.60 -20.70
C GLU A 475 -3.01 -6.44 -19.27
N ASN A 476 -4.30 -6.68 -19.06
CA ASN A 476 -5.01 -6.47 -17.81
C ASN A 476 -5.60 -7.76 -17.21
N PHE A 477 -5.50 -8.89 -17.91
CA PHE A 477 -6.10 -10.15 -17.47
C PHE A 477 -5.21 -11.35 -17.76
N ILE A 478 -4.94 -12.13 -16.71
CA ILE A 478 -4.16 -13.38 -16.76
C ILE A 478 -5.01 -14.49 -16.13
N ARG A 479 -4.98 -15.68 -16.71
CA ARG A 479 -5.50 -16.90 -16.10
C ARG A 479 -4.40 -17.95 -15.99
N ILE A 480 -4.41 -18.72 -14.91
CA ILE A 480 -3.39 -19.73 -14.65
C ILE A 480 -4.06 -21.06 -14.34
N HIS A 481 -3.65 -22.10 -15.06
CA HIS A 481 -3.99 -23.50 -14.80
C HIS A 481 -2.85 -24.14 -14.00
N TRP A 482 -3.16 -24.60 -12.78
CA TRP A 482 -2.20 -25.23 -11.86
C TRP A 482 -2.32 -26.75 -11.95
N THR A 483 -1.22 -27.42 -12.24
CA THR A 483 -1.18 -28.89 -12.41
C THR A 483 -0.14 -29.52 -11.51
N ASP A 484 -0.52 -30.62 -10.87
CA ASP A 484 0.40 -31.55 -10.23
C ASP A 484 0.40 -32.87 -11.02
N GLY A 485 1.45 -33.08 -11.82
CA GLY A 485 1.52 -34.21 -12.76
C GLY A 485 0.36 -34.20 -13.77
N HIS A 486 -0.60 -35.12 -13.60
CA HIS A 486 -1.75 -35.30 -14.48
C HIS A 486 -3.06 -34.72 -13.92
N GLU A 487 -3.07 -34.27 -12.67
CA GLU A 487 -4.29 -33.78 -12.01
C GLU A 487 -4.33 -32.24 -12.03
N THR A 488 -5.51 -31.71 -12.36
CA THR A 488 -5.76 -30.27 -12.26
C THR A 488 -5.98 -29.93 -10.79
N HIS A 489 -5.10 -29.11 -10.23
CA HIS A 489 -5.16 -28.75 -8.82
C HIS A 489 -6.04 -27.51 -8.60
N HIS A 490 -5.88 -26.47 -9.44
CA HIS A 490 -6.57 -25.20 -9.23
C HIS A 490 -6.57 -24.28 -10.48
N LEU A 491 -7.53 -23.35 -10.55
CA LEU A 491 -7.63 -22.30 -11.58
C LEU A 491 -7.56 -20.91 -10.95
N SER A 492 -6.53 -20.14 -11.24
CA SER A 492 -6.41 -18.75 -10.75
C SER A 492 -6.71 -17.74 -11.85
N SER A 493 -7.34 -16.63 -11.48
CA SER A 493 -7.58 -15.49 -12.35
C SER A 493 -6.98 -14.23 -11.73
N TYR A 494 -6.31 -13.43 -12.54
CA TYR A 494 -5.66 -12.18 -12.14
C TYR A 494 -6.15 -11.05 -13.02
N ARG A 495 -6.36 -9.90 -12.40
CA ARG A 495 -6.75 -8.65 -13.05
C ARG A 495 -5.80 -7.55 -12.60
N ARG A 496 -5.28 -6.77 -13.53
CA ARG A 496 -4.46 -5.60 -13.20
C ARG A 496 -5.29 -4.65 -12.37
N TYR A 497 -4.73 -4.13 -11.28
CA TYR A 497 -5.36 -3.05 -10.54
C TYR A 497 -5.34 -1.79 -11.42
N PRO A 498 -6.49 -1.27 -11.88
CA PRO A 498 -6.54 -0.19 -12.85
C PRO A 498 -6.24 1.19 -12.23
N GLY A 499 -5.88 1.23 -10.94
CA GLY A 499 -6.06 2.41 -10.12
C GLY A 499 -7.48 2.48 -9.56
N ARG A 500 -7.70 3.49 -8.74
CA ARG A 500 -9.00 3.74 -8.12
C ARG A 500 -9.91 4.47 -9.12
N ASP A 501 -11.10 3.92 -9.36
CA ASP A 501 -12.13 4.57 -10.16
C ASP A 501 -13.11 5.32 -9.23
N ILE A 502 -12.69 6.53 -8.83
CA ILE A 502 -13.45 7.45 -7.97
C ILE A 502 -14.86 7.72 -8.53
N ALA A 503 -15.03 7.68 -9.85
CA ALA A 503 -16.34 7.91 -10.47
C ALA A 503 -17.30 6.72 -10.29
N SER A 504 -16.78 5.51 -10.10
CA SER A 504 -17.57 4.29 -9.92
C SER A 504 -17.91 3.94 -8.46
N GLU A 505 -17.30 4.65 -7.51
CA GLU A 505 -17.45 4.37 -6.08
C GLU A 505 -18.84 4.68 -5.55
N ILE A 506 -19.31 3.80 -4.66
CA ILE A 506 -20.51 4.01 -3.87
C ILE A 506 -20.04 4.55 -2.53
N VAL A 507 -20.14 5.86 -2.33
CA VAL A 507 -19.91 6.47 -1.02
C VAL A 507 -21.04 6.02 -0.10
N LEU A 508 -20.73 5.15 0.86
CA LEU A 508 -21.65 4.76 1.91
C LEU A 508 -21.64 5.85 2.98
N HIS A 509 -22.65 6.72 2.95
CA HIS A 509 -22.80 7.77 3.95
C HIS A 509 -23.44 7.19 5.22
N PRO A 510 -22.80 7.28 6.39
CA PRO A 510 -23.32 6.68 7.63
C PRO A 510 -24.65 7.32 8.08
N GLU A 511 -24.89 8.60 7.75
CA GLU A 511 -26.10 9.32 8.17
C GLU A 511 -27.21 9.40 7.12
N ARG A 512 -26.93 9.03 5.86
CA ARG A 512 -27.94 9.03 4.79
C ARG A 512 -28.05 7.63 4.23
N LYS A 513 -29.19 6.97 4.49
CA LYS A 513 -29.63 5.69 3.87
C LYS A 513 -29.83 5.77 2.34
N LEU A 514 -29.15 6.68 1.65
CA LEU A 514 -29.18 6.85 0.20
C LEU A 514 -27.88 6.30 -0.37
N LYS A 515 -27.95 5.11 -0.97
CA LYS A 515 -26.92 4.62 -1.89
C LYS A 515 -26.96 5.50 -3.14
N ILE A 516 -26.23 6.60 -3.16
CA ILE A 516 -26.08 7.40 -4.38
C ILE A 516 -25.06 6.67 -5.25
N ARG A 517 -25.55 5.89 -6.23
CA ARG A 517 -24.71 5.41 -7.32
C ARG A 517 -24.33 6.62 -8.15
N ARG A 518 -23.04 6.95 -8.22
CA ARG A 518 -22.56 7.87 -9.24
C ARG A 518 -22.84 7.27 -10.62
N PRO A 519 -23.33 8.06 -11.58
CA PRO A 519 -23.52 7.59 -12.94
C PRO A 519 -22.16 7.16 -13.49
N LYS A 520 -22.06 5.90 -13.93
CA LYS A 520 -20.85 5.40 -14.60
C LYS A 520 -20.48 6.34 -15.75
N PRO A 521 -19.21 6.71 -15.95
CA PRO A 521 -18.77 7.19 -17.25
C PRO A 521 -19.04 6.08 -18.27
N PHE A 522 -19.54 6.47 -19.44
CA PHE A 522 -19.95 5.56 -20.52
C PHE A 522 -18.89 4.46 -20.76
N SER A 523 -19.28 3.20 -20.59
CA SER A 523 -18.46 2.06 -21.00
C SER A 523 -18.51 1.95 -22.53
N PHE A 524 -17.38 2.17 -23.20
CA PHE A 524 -17.20 1.69 -24.57
C PHE A 524 -17.10 0.16 -24.51
N VAL A 525 -18.00 -0.51 -25.22
CA VAL A 525 -18.05 -1.97 -25.41
C VAL A 525 -16.93 -2.41 -26.33
#